data_AF-A0A2S7X2S2-F1
#
_entry.id   AF-A0A2S7X2S2-F1
#
_cell.length_a   1.000
_cell.length_b   1.000
_cell.length_c   1.000
_cell.angle_alpha   90.00
_cell.angle_beta   90.00
_cell.angle_gamma   90.00
#
_symmetry.space_group_name_H-M   'P 1'
#
loop_
_entity.id
_entity.type
_entity.pdbx_description
1 polymer ?
#
loop_
_entity_poly.entity_id
_entity_poly.type
_entity_poly.pdbx_seq_one_letter_code
_entity_poly.pdbx_strand_id
1 'polypeptide(L)'
;PKDFLNNLSVGIDKFHQENQNMGVLSLSEDPKNILMWAHYADDHHGICIEFERSELNSLGRDDVTRPVKYLIGYPRVKALDFITKKAGSVTRKMLWSKSRDWAYEKEWRMLILDGNTSIPLPGKITSIIIGLRTPERNIGIIKQLIKGTEIKLKKAEMLKNEYGVKINKLI
;
A
#
# COMPACT_ATOMS: atom_id res chain seq x y z
N PRO A 1 -37.13 8.60 -15.74
CA PRO A 1 -38.15 8.21 -14.74
C PRO A 1 -37.70 8.61 -13.32
N LYS A 2 -38.53 9.32 -12.56
CA LYS A 2 -38.20 9.92 -11.24
C LYS A 2 -37.65 8.89 -10.24
N ASP A 3 -38.21 7.69 -10.23
CA ASP A 3 -37.82 6.61 -9.32
C ASP A 3 -36.38 6.14 -9.54
N PHE A 4 -35.92 6.12 -10.80
CA PHE A 4 -34.53 5.76 -11.12
C PHE A 4 -33.54 6.75 -10.50
N LEU A 5 -33.83 8.05 -10.59
CA LEU A 5 -32.98 9.10 -10.03
C LEU A 5 -32.96 9.06 -8.50
N ASN A 6 -34.13 8.83 -7.88
CA ASN A 6 -34.22 8.65 -6.43
C ASN A 6 -33.40 7.45 -5.95
N ASN A 7 -33.55 6.29 -6.60
CA ASN A 7 -32.81 5.08 -6.26
C ASN A 7 -31.30 5.25 -6.48
N LEU A 8 -30.89 5.98 -7.53
CA LEU A 8 -29.50 6.31 -7.77
C LEU A 8 -28.92 7.18 -6.65
N SER A 9 -29.64 8.21 -6.22
CA SER A 9 -29.23 9.08 -5.10
C SER A 9 -28.99 8.27 -3.84
N VAL A 10 -29.97 7.44 -3.45
CA VAL A 10 -29.87 6.57 -2.27
C VAL A 10 -28.68 5.61 -2.39
N GLY A 11 -28.44 5.05 -3.58
CA GLY A 11 -27.31 4.16 -3.83
C GLY A 11 -25.96 4.86 -3.70
N ILE A 12 -25.85 6.11 -4.17
CA ILE A 12 -24.64 6.94 -4.04
C ILE A 12 -24.40 7.30 -2.57
N ASP A 13 -25.43 7.74 -1.85
CA ASP A 13 -25.33 8.08 -0.42
C ASP A 13 -24.86 6.88 0.40
N LYS A 14 -25.44 5.70 0.13
CA LYS A 14 -25.02 4.45 0.74
C LYS A 14 -23.56 4.12 0.42
N PHE A 15 -23.14 4.25 -0.83
CA PHE A 15 -21.74 4.04 -1.22
C PHE A 15 -20.79 4.97 -0.47
N HIS A 16 -21.15 6.24 -0.29
CA HIS A 16 -20.35 7.18 0.50
C HIS A 16 -20.26 6.74 1.96
N GLN A 17 -21.38 6.40 2.58
CA GLN A 17 -21.42 5.92 3.98
C GLN A 17 -20.58 4.65 4.18
N GLU A 18 -20.67 3.68 3.27
CA GLU A 18 -19.90 2.43 3.34
C GLU A 18 -18.39 2.67 3.23
N ASN A 19 -17.96 3.68 2.48
CA ASN A 19 -16.54 3.96 2.26
C ASN A 19 -15.92 4.92 3.30
N GLN A 20 -16.72 5.66 4.06
CA GLN A 20 -16.24 6.66 5.02
C GLN A 20 -15.33 6.08 6.10
N ASN A 21 -15.61 4.84 6.50
CA ASN A 21 -14.87 4.17 7.56
C ASN A 21 -13.79 3.24 7.00
N MET A 22 -13.62 3.10 5.69
CA MET A 22 -12.65 2.15 5.15
C MET A 22 -11.22 2.69 5.29
N GLY A 23 -10.30 1.80 5.66
CA GLY A 23 -8.86 2.03 5.62
C GLY A 23 -8.21 1.39 4.39
N VAL A 24 -7.12 1.99 3.94
CA VAL A 24 -6.27 1.43 2.88
C VAL A 24 -4.83 1.40 3.38
N LEU A 25 -4.26 0.19 3.51
CA LEU A 25 -2.82 0.03 3.67
C LEU A 25 -2.21 -0.12 2.28
N SER A 26 -1.32 0.82 1.94
CA SER A 26 -0.61 0.86 0.65
C SER A 26 0.82 0.33 0.84
N LEU A 27 1.17 -0.70 0.08
CA LEU A 27 2.45 -1.40 0.13
C LEU A 27 3.10 -1.37 -1.26
N SER A 28 4.39 -1.64 -1.36
CA SER A 28 5.10 -1.79 -2.62
C SER A 28 5.86 -3.11 -2.64
N GLU A 29 5.91 -3.75 -3.80
CA GLU A 29 6.75 -4.95 -4.01
C GLU A 29 8.21 -4.62 -4.39
N ASP A 30 8.55 -3.34 -4.62
CA ASP A 30 9.85 -2.94 -5.13
C ASP A 30 10.58 -1.96 -4.21
N PRO A 31 11.40 -2.48 -3.27
CA PRO A 31 12.18 -1.65 -2.36
C PRO A 31 13.38 -0.96 -3.05
N LYS A 32 13.61 -1.19 -4.35
CA LYS A 32 14.75 -0.62 -5.11
C LYS A 32 14.39 0.66 -5.86
N ASN A 33 13.12 1.03 -5.88
CA ASN A 33 12.64 2.20 -6.60
C ASN A 33 13.05 3.50 -5.87
N ILE A 34 13.88 4.32 -6.51
CA ILE A 34 14.38 5.58 -5.93
C ILE A 34 13.27 6.61 -5.68
N LEU A 35 12.22 6.64 -6.50
CA LEU A 35 11.10 7.57 -6.30
C LEU A 35 10.31 7.19 -5.05
N MET A 36 10.19 5.89 -4.73
CA MET A 36 9.57 5.45 -3.48
C MET A 36 10.34 5.96 -2.26
N TRP A 37 11.67 5.88 -2.29
CA TRP A 37 12.50 6.41 -1.22
C TRP A 37 12.43 7.94 -1.11
N ALA A 38 12.37 8.64 -2.24
CA ALA A 38 12.23 10.09 -2.28
C ALA A 38 10.89 10.55 -1.67
N HIS A 39 9.78 9.89 -2.04
CA HIS A 39 8.44 10.30 -1.65
C HIS A 39 8.01 9.81 -0.27
N TYR A 40 8.36 8.57 0.08
CA TYR A 40 7.77 7.87 1.24
C TYR A 40 8.76 7.59 2.35
N ALA A 41 10.05 7.87 2.16
CA ALA A 41 11.09 7.62 3.16
C ALA A 41 11.92 8.88 3.45
N ASP A 42 11.26 10.04 3.53
CA ASP A 42 11.87 11.32 3.91
C ASP A 42 13.13 11.62 3.10
N ASP A 43 13.03 11.63 1.76
CA ASP A 43 14.17 11.78 0.85
C ASP A 43 15.36 10.86 1.18
N HIS A 44 15.07 9.56 1.32
CA HIS A 44 16.02 8.51 1.71
C HIS A 44 16.60 8.58 3.13
N HIS A 45 16.07 9.38 4.05
CA HIS A 45 16.48 9.38 5.46
C HIS A 45 15.73 8.33 6.30
N GLY A 46 14.57 7.88 5.82
CA GLY A 46 13.68 6.93 6.48
C GLY A 46 14.07 5.46 6.30
N ILE A 47 13.07 4.58 6.45
CA ILE A 47 13.22 3.12 6.35
C ILE A 47 12.13 2.50 5.47
N CYS A 48 12.39 1.28 5.01
CA CYS A 48 11.39 0.41 4.40
C CYS A 48 11.26 -0.86 5.25
N ILE A 49 10.03 -1.23 5.59
CA ILE A 49 9.71 -2.44 6.38
C ILE A 49 9.22 -3.51 5.42
N GLU A 50 9.92 -4.64 5.39
CA GLU A 50 9.57 -5.79 4.55
C GLU A 50 8.73 -6.78 5.34
N PHE A 51 7.61 -7.20 4.76
CA PHE A 51 6.69 -8.17 5.35
C PHE A 51 6.71 -9.49 4.58
N GLU A 52 6.56 -10.59 5.29
CA GLU A 52 6.28 -11.89 4.70
C GLU A 52 4.85 -11.92 4.14
N ARG A 53 4.74 -12.26 2.86
CA ARG A 53 3.45 -12.60 2.23
C ARG A 53 3.27 -14.11 2.22
N SER A 54 2.16 -14.58 2.78
CA SER A 54 1.80 -16.00 2.84
C SER A 54 0.28 -16.15 2.77
N GLU A 55 -0.21 -17.26 2.22
CA GLU A 55 -1.64 -17.60 2.20
C GLU A 55 -2.26 -17.68 3.59
N LEU A 56 -1.43 -17.80 4.63
CA LEU A 56 -1.85 -17.84 6.03
C LEU A 56 -2.06 -16.45 6.65
N ASN A 57 -1.75 -15.37 5.93
CA ASN A 57 -1.90 -14.00 6.42
C ASN A 57 -2.68 -13.09 5.45
N SER A 58 -3.03 -11.89 5.92
CA SER A 58 -3.86 -10.95 5.16
C SER A 58 -3.21 -10.50 3.85
N LEU A 59 -1.88 -10.56 3.72
CA LEU A 59 -1.17 -10.18 2.50
C LEU A 59 -1.29 -11.23 1.40
N GLY A 60 -1.40 -12.53 1.74
CA GLY A 60 -1.60 -13.60 0.76
C GLY A 60 -3.04 -13.70 0.26
N ARG A 61 -4.00 -13.28 1.08
CA ARG A 61 -5.43 -13.34 0.76
C ARG A 61 -5.83 -12.39 -0.37
N ASP A 62 -6.05 -12.95 -1.55
CA ASP A 62 -6.50 -12.20 -2.71
C ASP A 62 -7.82 -11.45 -2.50
N ASP A 63 -8.73 -11.88 -1.62
CA ASP A 63 -9.96 -11.13 -1.34
C ASP A 63 -9.74 -9.83 -0.53
N VAL A 64 -8.59 -9.72 0.14
CA VAL A 64 -8.25 -8.62 1.05
C VAL A 64 -7.13 -7.73 0.51
N THR A 65 -6.09 -8.33 -0.08
CA THR A 65 -4.88 -7.65 -0.56
C THR A 65 -4.65 -7.97 -2.03
N ARG A 66 -4.52 -6.94 -2.88
CA ARG A 66 -4.31 -7.09 -4.33
C ARG A 66 -3.38 -6.02 -4.90
N PRO A 67 -2.73 -6.30 -6.05
CA PRO A 67 -2.03 -5.28 -6.80
C PRO A 67 -3.01 -4.22 -7.33
N VAL A 68 -2.57 -2.96 -7.33
CA VAL A 68 -3.31 -1.84 -7.91
C VAL A 68 -3.30 -1.94 -9.43
N LYS A 69 -4.46 -1.65 -10.03
CA LYS A 69 -4.63 -1.51 -11.47
C LYS A 69 -4.33 -0.08 -11.90
N TYR A 70 -3.29 0.07 -12.71
CA TYR A 70 -2.89 1.36 -13.25
C TYR A 70 -3.67 1.70 -14.52
N LEU A 71 -4.33 2.87 -14.54
CA LEU A 71 -5.22 3.30 -15.61
C LEU A 71 -4.84 4.69 -16.14
N ILE A 72 -5.07 4.93 -17.44
CA ILE A 72 -4.88 6.25 -18.06
C ILE A 72 -5.98 7.23 -17.63
N GLY A 73 -7.21 6.73 -17.45
CA GLY A 73 -8.34 7.53 -17.01
C GLY A 73 -9.05 6.88 -15.82
N TYR A 74 -9.94 7.64 -15.18
CA TYR A 74 -10.70 7.15 -14.03
C TYR A 74 -11.50 5.87 -14.35
N PRO A 75 -11.68 4.98 -13.36
CA PRO A 75 -12.50 3.79 -13.55
C PRO A 75 -13.94 4.16 -13.91
N ARG A 76 -14.43 3.65 -15.03
CA ARG A 76 -15.81 3.89 -15.47
C ARG A 76 -16.79 3.06 -14.64
N VAL A 77 -17.82 3.69 -14.09
CA VAL A 77 -18.91 3.03 -13.36
C VAL A 77 -20.24 3.40 -14.00
N LYS A 78 -21.20 2.47 -13.99
CA LYS A 78 -22.55 2.71 -14.48
C LYS A 78 -23.44 3.10 -13.30
N ALA A 79 -24.46 3.93 -13.55
CA ALA A 79 -25.46 4.28 -12.53
C ALA A 79 -26.12 3.02 -11.90
N LEU A 80 -26.34 1.97 -12.70
CA LEU A 80 -26.87 0.70 -12.23
C LEU A 80 -25.97 -0.03 -11.21
N ASP A 81 -24.67 0.28 -11.19
CA ASP A 81 -23.72 -0.32 -10.24
C ASP A 81 -23.95 0.18 -8.79
N PHE A 82 -24.58 1.35 -8.62
CA PHE A 82 -24.97 1.91 -7.32
C PHE A 82 -26.36 1.45 -6.86
N ILE A 83 -27.23 1.07 -7.81
CA ILE A 83 -28.62 0.68 -7.52
C ILE A 83 -28.70 -0.82 -7.21
N THR A 84 -28.05 -1.65 -8.04
CA THR A 84 -27.95 -3.08 -7.77
C THR A 84 -26.91 -3.26 -6.66
N LYS A 85 -27.10 -4.18 -5.70
CA LYS A 85 -26.22 -4.42 -4.51
C LYS A 85 -24.74 -4.78 -4.81
N LYS A 86 -24.23 -4.42 -5.98
CA LYS A 86 -22.84 -4.44 -6.42
C LYS A 86 -22.07 -3.18 -5.99
N ALA A 87 -22.52 -2.41 -5.00
CA ALA A 87 -21.77 -1.27 -4.46
C ALA A 87 -20.32 -1.67 -4.07
N GLY A 88 -20.13 -2.84 -3.45
CA GLY A 88 -18.79 -3.39 -3.19
C GLY A 88 -17.98 -3.68 -4.47
N SER A 89 -18.59 -3.87 -5.63
CA SER A 89 -17.87 -3.93 -6.92
C SER A 89 -17.33 -2.56 -7.33
N VAL A 90 -18.09 -1.49 -7.09
CA VAL A 90 -17.68 -0.11 -7.37
C VAL A 90 -16.55 0.31 -6.46
N THR A 91 -16.69 0.10 -5.15
CA THR A 91 -15.65 0.42 -4.16
C THR A 91 -14.34 -0.26 -4.52
N ARG A 92 -14.36 -1.56 -4.78
CA ARG A 92 -13.15 -2.31 -5.15
C ARG A 92 -12.53 -1.78 -6.45
N LYS A 93 -13.35 -1.47 -7.44
CA LYS A 93 -12.87 -0.92 -8.71
C LYS A 93 -12.17 0.43 -8.52
N MET A 94 -12.72 1.29 -7.66
CA MET A 94 -12.14 2.60 -7.37
C MET A 94 -10.89 2.48 -6.49
N LEU A 95 -10.97 1.76 -5.37
CA LEU A 95 -9.90 1.64 -4.39
C LEU A 95 -8.69 0.84 -4.88
N TRP A 96 -8.83 -0.05 -5.86
CA TRP A 96 -7.69 -0.73 -6.51
C TRP A 96 -7.30 -0.11 -7.84
N SER A 97 -7.64 1.15 -8.09
CA SER A 97 -7.14 1.86 -9.27
C SER A 97 -6.28 3.06 -8.89
N LYS A 98 -5.29 3.37 -9.74
CA LYS A 98 -4.45 4.58 -9.64
C LYS A 98 -4.05 5.05 -11.04
N SER A 99 -3.66 6.32 -11.18
CA SER A 99 -3.15 6.82 -12.47
C SER A 99 -1.91 6.00 -12.89
N ARG A 100 -1.81 5.74 -14.20
CA ARG A 100 -0.65 5.08 -14.81
C ARG A 100 0.67 5.79 -14.54
N ASP A 101 0.65 7.09 -14.26
CA ASP A 101 1.87 7.85 -13.95
C ASP A 101 2.56 7.35 -12.67
N TRP A 102 1.80 6.70 -11.77
CA TRP A 102 2.28 6.10 -10.53
C TRP A 102 2.56 4.59 -10.65
N ALA A 103 2.59 4.04 -11.87
CA ALA A 103 2.81 2.61 -12.09
C ALA A 103 4.15 2.10 -11.55
N TYR A 104 5.14 3.00 -11.40
CA TYR A 104 6.45 2.68 -10.86
C TYR A 104 6.41 2.24 -9.38
N GLU A 105 5.37 2.61 -8.63
CA GLU A 105 5.25 2.22 -7.22
C GLU A 105 5.03 0.72 -7.06
N LYS A 106 4.50 0.04 -8.09
CA LYS A 106 4.09 -1.38 -8.03
C LYS A 106 3.30 -1.67 -6.75
N GLU A 107 2.27 -0.86 -6.56
CA GLU A 107 1.51 -0.74 -5.33
C GLU A 107 0.60 -1.96 -5.14
N TRP A 108 0.59 -2.48 -3.93
CA TRP A 108 -0.39 -3.44 -3.42
C TRP A 108 -1.23 -2.76 -2.35
N ARG A 109 -2.55 -2.93 -2.40
CA ARG A 109 -3.47 -2.39 -1.38
C ARG A 109 -4.15 -3.52 -0.63
N MET A 110 -4.12 -3.40 0.69
CA MET A 110 -4.95 -4.17 1.63
C MET A 110 -6.10 -3.28 2.10
N LEU A 111 -7.34 -3.74 1.91
CA LEU A 111 -8.51 -3.02 2.40
C LEU A 111 -8.83 -3.41 3.83
N ILE A 112 -9.15 -2.39 4.64
CA ILE A 112 -9.50 -2.51 6.05
C ILE A 112 -10.91 -1.96 6.18
N LEU A 113 -11.81 -2.72 6.81
CA LEU A 113 -13.22 -2.30 6.97
C LEU A 113 -13.34 -1.12 7.93
N ASP A 114 -12.57 -1.14 9.01
CA ASP A 114 -12.55 -0.11 10.07
C ASP A 114 -11.20 0.62 10.06
N GLY A 115 -11.06 1.59 9.18
CA GLY A 115 -9.98 2.56 9.13
C GLY A 115 -9.92 3.46 10.37
N ASN A 116 -8.84 4.24 10.49
CA ASN A 116 -8.53 5.06 11.68
C ASN A 116 -8.45 4.27 12.99
N THR A 117 -8.30 2.95 12.91
CA THR A 117 -8.08 2.07 14.06
C THR A 117 -6.67 1.49 14.02
N SER A 118 -6.19 1.05 15.20
CA SER A 118 -4.97 0.25 15.27
C SER A 118 -5.27 -1.15 14.74
N ILE A 119 -4.52 -1.58 13.73
CA ILE A 119 -4.63 -2.92 13.16
C ILE A 119 -3.39 -3.75 13.51
N PRO A 120 -3.53 -5.09 13.63
CA PRO A 120 -2.37 -5.97 13.68
C PRO A 120 -1.48 -5.78 12.46
N LEU A 121 -0.19 -6.11 12.61
CA LEU A 121 0.71 -6.15 11.46
C LEU A 121 0.17 -7.15 10.42
N PRO A 122 0.20 -6.81 9.13
CA PRO A 122 -0.42 -7.62 8.09
C PRO A 122 0.34 -8.92 7.79
N GLY A 123 1.57 -9.03 8.28
CA GLY A 123 2.44 -10.20 8.19
C GLY A 123 3.64 -10.07 9.13
N LYS A 124 4.47 -11.12 9.21
CA LYS A 124 5.73 -11.10 9.95
C LYS A 124 6.71 -10.12 9.30
N ILE A 125 7.40 -9.28 10.08
CA ILE A 125 8.48 -8.45 9.56
C ILE A 125 9.69 -9.33 9.29
N THR A 126 10.16 -9.36 8.04
CA THR A 126 11.33 -10.16 7.61
C THR A 126 12.61 -9.33 7.61
N SER A 127 12.51 -8.05 7.27
CA SER A 127 13.65 -7.14 7.27
C SER A 127 13.26 -5.68 7.42
N ILE A 128 14.22 -4.89 7.89
CA ILE A 128 14.20 -3.44 7.81
C ILE A 128 15.32 -3.01 6.87
N ILE A 129 14.97 -2.21 5.86
CA ILE A 129 15.90 -1.61 4.93
C ILE A 129 16.10 -0.15 5.34
N ILE A 130 17.34 0.23 5.60
CA ILE A 130 17.75 1.58 5.96
C ILE A 130 17.94 2.41 4.68
N GLY A 131 17.43 3.64 4.67
CA GLY A 131 17.65 4.59 3.58
C GLY A 131 19.12 5.01 3.46
N LEU A 132 19.53 5.41 2.26
CA LEU A 132 20.94 5.73 2.00
C LEU A 132 21.44 6.96 2.76
N ARG A 133 20.54 7.88 3.15
CA ARG A 133 20.85 9.11 3.90
C ARG A 133 20.48 9.02 5.38
N THR A 134 20.03 7.86 5.87
CA THR A 134 19.65 7.70 7.28
C THR A 134 20.84 8.01 8.19
N PRO A 135 20.71 8.92 9.18
CA PRO A 135 21.79 9.23 10.12
C PRO A 135 22.21 8.02 10.97
N GLU A 136 23.51 7.88 11.25
CA GLU A 136 24.05 6.77 12.04
C GLU A 136 23.38 6.61 13.42
N ARG A 137 22.95 7.71 14.04
CA ARG A 137 22.15 7.69 15.29
C ARG A 137 20.86 6.86 15.12
N ASN A 138 20.11 7.08 14.05
CA ASN A 138 18.86 6.38 13.79
C ASN A 138 19.12 4.91 13.44
N ILE A 139 20.19 4.63 12.69
CA ILE A 139 20.65 3.27 12.42
C ILE A 139 20.96 2.53 13.74
N GLY A 140 21.64 3.20 14.67
CA GLY A 140 21.94 2.67 16.01
C GLY A 140 20.68 2.34 16.80
N ILE A 141 19.68 3.21 16.79
CA ILE A 141 18.38 2.97 17.45
C ILE A 141 17.71 1.73 16.85
N ILE A 142 17.63 1.63 15.52
CA ILE A 142 16.98 0.50 14.84
C ILE A 142 17.69 -0.81 15.16
N LYS A 143 19.04 -0.83 15.16
CA LYS A 143 19.83 -2.00 15.57
C LYS A 143 19.48 -2.48 16.99
N GLN A 144 19.24 -1.55 17.92
CA GLN A 144 18.84 -1.92 19.29
C GLN A 144 17.40 -2.43 19.33
N LEU A 145 16.47 -1.82 18.58
CA LEU A 145 15.07 -2.24 18.54
C LEU A 145 14.88 -3.66 18.01
N ILE A 146 15.70 -4.09 17.05
CA ILE A 146 15.62 -5.44 16.48
C ILE A 146 16.53 -6.46 17.16
N LYS A 147 17.28 -6.05 18.19
CA LYS A 147 18.23 -6.93 18.88
C LYS A 147 17.49 -8.11 19.50
N GLY A 148 17.96 -9.33 19.22
CA GLY A 148 17.33 -10.56 19.69
C GLY A 148 16.10 -11.00 18.88
N THR A 149 15.78 -10.31 17.79
CA THR A 149 14.76 -10.72 16.82
C THR A 149 15.40 -11.40 15.61
N GLU A 150 14.58 -12.03 14.78
CA GLU A 150 15.01 -12.61 13.49
C GLU A 150 14.99 -11.59 12.33
N ILE A 151 14.66 -10.32 12.60
CA ILE A 151 14.53 -9.28 11.58
C ILE A 151 15.91 -8.95 11.01
N LYS A 152 16.07 -9.11 9.69
CA LYS A 152 17.32 -8.80 9.00
C LYS A 152 17.47 -7.29 8.83
N LEU A 153 18.68 -6.77 9.00
CA LEU A 153 18.97 -5.36 8.74
C LEU A 153 19.69 -5.22 7.40
N LYS A 154 19.13 -4.42 6.51
CA LYS A 154 19.65 -4.12 5.18
C LYS A 154 19.86 -2.61 5.03
N LYS A 155 20.65 -2.18 4.05
CA LYS A 155 20.83 -0.76 3.70
C LYS A 155 20.74 -0.56 2.19
N ALA A 156 20.01 0.48 1.79
CA ALA A 156 19.95 0.96 0.43
C ALA A 156 21.24 1.72 0.08
N GLU A 157 21.81 1.43 -1.08
CA GLU A 157 22.96 2.12 -1.64
C GLU A 157 22.68 2.47 -3.09
N MET A 158 23.10 3.65 -3.53
CA MET A 158 23.02 4.01 -4.96
C MET A 158 23.79 3.02 -5.82
N LEU A 159 23.19 2.66 -6.96
CA LEU A 159 23.89 1.95 -8.02
C LEU A 159 24.95 2.86 -8.64
N LYS A 160 26.05 2.26 -9.09
CA LYS A 160 27.07 2.98 -9.87
C LYS A 160 26.59 3.05 -11.32
N ASN A 161 26.58 4.25 -11.90
CA ASN A 161 26.24 4.52 -13.31
C ASN A 161 24.78 4.21 -13.73
N GLU A 162 23.87 3.96 -12.78
CA GLU A 162 22.46 3.65 -13.06
C GLU A 162 21.52 4.35 -12.07
N TYR A 163 20.29 4.65 -12.51
CA TYR A 163 19.24 5.14 -11.63
C TYR A 163 18.63 3.98 -10.85
N GLY A 164 18.84 3.96 -9.54
CA GLY A 164 18.31 2.91 -8.67
C GLY A 164 19.11 2.76 -7.39
N VAL A 165 18.58 1.97 -6.45
CA VAL A 165 19.35 1.49 -5.30
C VAL A 165 19.51 -0.02 -5.34
N LYS A 166 20.69 -0.50 -4.95
CA LYS A 166 20.89 -1.87 -4.51
C LYS A 166 20.64 -1.96 -3.02
N ILE A 167 20.16 -3.12 -2.58
CA ILE A 167 19.91 -3.39 -1.17
C ILE A 167 20.96 -4.39 -0.69
N ASN A 168 21.83 -3.95 0.22
CA ASN A 168 22.89 -4.78 0.79
C ASN A 168 22.52 -5.22 2.20
N LYS A 169 22.97 -6.42 2.56
CA LYS A 169 22.84 -6.93 3.93
C LYS A 169 23.80 -6.15 4.84
N LEU A 170 23.29 -5.64 5.97
CA LEU A 170 24.08 -4.94 6.97
C LEU A 170 24.38 -5.85 8.18
N ILE A 171 23.42 -6.70 8.58
CA ILE A 171 23.54 -7.75 9.60
C ILE A 171 22.69 -8.96 9.22
#